data_AF-A0AAT9GRU2-F1
#
_entry.id   AF-A0AAT9GRU2-F1
#
_cell.length_a   1.000
_cell.length_b   1.000
_cell.length_c   1.000
_cell.angle_alpha   90.00
_cell.angle_beta   90.00
_cell.angle_gamma   90.00
#
_symmetry.space_group_name_H-M   'P 1'
#
loop_
_entity.id
_entity.type
_entity.pdbx_description
1 polymer ?
#
loop_
_entity_poly.entity_id
_entity_poly.type
_entity_poly.pdbx_seq_one_letter_code
_entity_poly.pdbx_strand_id
1 'polypeptide(L)'
;MPTIHLSLPESLYEELKRKAEDLGVQITDLVKFYIRQGLEEKENKKKEETEDRYEKLEESVAYLEAKVAQLDTLVEELVQKLLEKESEEEEVEVINKEEKS
;
A
#
# COMPACT_ATOMS: atom_id res chain seq x y z
N MET A 1 33.22 -16.29 -22.17
CA MET A 1 32.44 -15.07 -21.85
C MET A 1 31.45 -14.83 -22.98
N PRO A 2 30.16 -14.56 -22.68
CA PRO A 2 29.25 -14.06 -23.70
C PRO A 2 29.76 -12.73 -24.23
N THR A 3 29.67 -12.52 -25.55
CA THR A 3 30.01 -11.24 -26.18
C THR A 3 28.71 -10.49 -26.44
N ILE A 4 28.67 -9.21 -26.06
CA ILE A 4 27.51 -8.34 -26.24
C ILE A 4 27.94 -7.20 -27.17
N HIS A 5 27.17 -6.99 -28.23
CA HIS A 5 27.35 -5.84 -29.10
C HIS A 5 26.38 -4.75 -28.69
N LEU A 6 26.90 -3.57 -28.34
CA LEU A 6 26.12 -2.41 -27.94
C LEU A 6 26.11 -1.39 -29.08
N SER A 7 24.93 -1.04 -29.57
CA SER A 7 24.75 0.07 -30.51
C SER A 7 24.54 1.35 -29.71
N LEU A 8 25.58 2.17 -29.61
CA LEU A 8 25.55 3.45 -28.88
C LEU A 8 25.71 4.60 -29.88
N PRO A 9 25.05 5.75 -29.64
CA PRO A 9 25.35 6.99 -30.37
C PRO A 9 26.83 7.37 -30.21
N GLU A 10 27.45 7.92 -31.26
CA GLU A 10 28.87 8.30 -31.23
C GLU A 10 29.19 9.25 -30.07
N SER A 11 28.30 10.21 -29.78
CA SER A 11 28.45 11.14 -28.66
C SER A 11 28.54 10.43 -27.31
N LEU A 12 27.75 9.38 -27.10
CA LEU A 12 27.70 8.63 -25.85
C LEU A 12 28.93 7.73 -25.69
N TYR A 13 29.39 7.13 -26.79
CA TYR A 13 30.62 6.34 -26.80
C TYR A 13 31.84 7.20 -26.47
N GLU A 14 31.96 8.38 -27.09
CA GLU A 14 33.04 9.33 -26.80
C GLU A 14 33.02 9.80 -25.34
N GLU A 15 31.85 10.03 -24.76
CA GLU A 15 31.73 10.39 -23.35
C GLU A 15 32.14 9.24 -22.42
N LEU A 16 31.71 8.02 -22.70
CA LEU A 16 32.12 6.81 -21.97
C LEU A 16 33.63 6.60 -22.04
N LYS A 17 34.22 6.82 -23.21
CA LYS A 17 35.66 6.70 -23.44
C LYS A 17 36.44 7.74 -22.64
N ARG A 18 36.05 9.02 -22.69
CA ARG A 18 36.67 10.09 -21.91
C ARG A 18 36.61 9.80 -20.41
N LYS A 19 35.44 9.42 -19.90
CA LYS A 19 35.29 9.06 -18.48
C LYS A 19 36.13 7.87 -18.08
N ALA A 20 36.27 6.86 -18.95
CA ALA A 20 37.12 5.71 -18.69
C ALA A 20 38.60 6.10 -18.64
N GLU A 21 39.04 6.97 -19.56
CA GLU A 21 40.40 7.52 -19.59
C GLU A 21 40.71 8.37 -18.35
N ASP A 22 39.78 9.26 -17.94
CA ASP A 22 39.91 10.11 -16.75
C ASP A 22 40.05 9.28 -15.46
N LEU A 23 39.32 8.16 -15.38
CA LEU A 23 39.35 7.24 -14.25
C LEU A 23 40.48 6.22 -14.34
N GLY A 24 41.23 6.17 -15.45
CA GLY A 24 42.28 5.19 -15.69
C GLY A 24 41.78 3.74 -15.78
N VAL A 25 40.52 3.53 -16.16
CA VAL A 25 39.88 2.21 -16.25
C VAL A 25 39.58 1.83 -17.70
N GLN A 26 39.38 0.54 -17.97
CA GLN A 26 38.91 0.10 -19.29
C GLN A 26 37.44 0.49 -19.48
N ILE A 27 37.10 0.99 -20.67
CA ILE A 27 35.71 1.34 -21.04
C ILE A 27 34.74 0.19 -20.79
N THR A 28 35.18 -1.05 -21.01
CA THR A 28 34.40 -2.26 -20.76
C THR A 28 34.01 -2.40 -19.28
N ASP A 29 34.91 -2.06 -18.36
CA ASP A 29 34.65 -2.18 -16.93
C ASP A 29 33.77 -1.04 -16.42
N LEU A 30 33.92 0.16 -17.01
CA LEU A 30 33.01 1.27 -16.77
C LEU A 30 31.58 0.95 -17.24
N VAL A 31 31.43 0.33 -18.42
CA VAL A 31 30.12 -0.11 -18.93
C VAL A 31 29.52 -1.18 -18.03
N LYS A 32 30.30 -2.17 -17.58
CA LYS A 32 29.81 -3.18 -16.62
C LYS A 32 29.36 -2.54 -15.31
N PHE A 33 30.08 -1.54 -14.82
CA PHE A 33 29.73 -0.81 -13.60
C PHE A 33 28.38 -0.10 -13.73
N TYR A 34 28.20 0.68 -14.80
CA TYR A 34 26.93 1.37 -15.03
C TYR A 34 25.75 0.42 -15.23
N ILE A 35 25.96 -0.72 -15.92
CA ILE A 35 24.92 -1.74 -16.06
C ILE A 35 24.54 -2.31 -14.69
N ARG A 36 25.51 -2.63 -13.83
CA ARG A 36 25.24 -3.12 -12.47
C ARG A 36 24.50 -2.10 -11.63
N GLN A 37 24.99 -0.87 -11.60
CA GLN A 37 24.34 0.22 -10.86
C GLN A 37 22.90 0.44 -11.32
N GLY A 38 22.65 0.44 -12.64
CA GLY A 38 21.31 0.61 -13.19
C GLY A 38 20.35 -0.56 -12.90
N LEU A 39 20.88 -1.78 -12.71
CA LEU A 39 20.08 -2.93 -12.27
C LEU A 39 19.75 -2.85 -10.78
N GLU A 40 20.73 -2.52 -9.94
CA GLU A 40 20.56 -2.37 -8.48
C GLU A 40 19.61 -1.22 -8.15
N GLU A 41 19.74 -0.05 -8.79
CA GLU A 41 18.83 1.07 -8.60
C GLU A 41 17.40 0.74 -9.02
N LYS A 42 17.19 -0.07 -10.07
CA LYS A 42 15.86 -0.53 -10.47
C LYS A 42 15.24 -1.48 -9.45
N GLU A 43 16.04 -2.36 -8.86
CA GLU A 43 15.57 -3.26 -7.81
C GLU A 43 15.23 -2.50 -6.53
N ASN A 44 16.06 -1.53 -6.13
CA ASN A 44 15.84 -0.72 -4.94
C ASN A 44 14.62 0.21 -5.10
N LYS A 45 14.46 0.88 -6.25
CA LYS A 45 13.25 1.70 -6.51
C LYS A 45 11.97 0.86 -6.51
N LYS A 46 12.02 -0.36 -7.05
CA LYS A 46 10.88 -1.28 -6.96
C LYS A 46 10.57 -1.67 -5.52
N LYS A 47 11.58 -1.88 -4.67
CA LYS A 47 11.40 -2.19 -3.26
C LYS A 47 10.80 -1.01 -2.50
N GLU A 48 11.34 0.19 -2.67
CA GLU A 48 10.80 1.42 -2.08
C GLU A 48 9.34 1.66 -2.51
N GLU A 49 9.03 1.55 -3.81
CA GLU A 49 7.64 1.68 -4.30
C GLU A 49 6.70 0.61 -3.74
N THR A 50 7.20 -0.61 -3.46
CA THR A 50 6.39 -1.65 -2.83
C THR A 50 6.19 -1.40 -1.34
N GLU A 51 7.22 -0.98 -0.60
CA GLU A 51 7.13 -0.66 0.83
C GLU A 51 6.15 0.49 1.06
N ASP A 52 6.25 1.58 0.29
CA ASP A 52 5.30 2.72 0.35
C ASP A 52 3.84 2.30 0.09
N ARG A 53 3.63 1.30 -0.77
CA ARG A 53 2.28 0.76 -1.04
C ARG A 53 1.78 -0.10 0.10
N TYR A 54 2.65 -0.91 0.70
CA TYR A 54 2.33 -1.72 1.87
C TYR A 54 1.97 -0.85 3.07
N GLU A 55 2.73 0.21 3.35
CA GLU A 55 2.42 1.14 4.45
C GLU A 55 1.04 1.81 4.27
N LYS A 56 0.72 2.28 3.06
CA LYS A 56 -0.61 2.86 2.76
C LYS A 56 -1.74 1.85 2.88
N LEU A 57 -1.48 0.59 2.53
CA LEU A 57 -2.44 -0.49 2.69
C LEU A 57 -2.67 -0.80 4.17
N GLU A 58 -1.62 -0.86 4.98
CA GLU A 58 -1.72 -1.06 6.43
C GLU A 58 -2.50 0.06 7.11
N GLU A 59 -2.23 1.33 6.76
CA GLU A 59 -2.99 2.47 7.27
C GLU A 59 -4.47 2.37 6.89
N SER A 60 -4.75 1.98 5.65
CA SER A 60 -6.13 1.80 5.16
C SER A 60 -6.86 0.68 5.90
N VAL A 61 -6.17 -0.43 6.19
CA VAL A 61 -6.72 -1.56 6.96
C VAL A 61 -7.04 -1.12 8.38
N ALA A 62 -6.10 -0.47 9.08
CA ALA A 62 -6.33 0.02 10.44
C ALA A 62 -7.51 1.00 10.52
N TYR A 63 -7.64 1.88 9.53
CA TYR A 63 -8.79 2.79 9.44
C TYR A 63 -10.12 2.04 9.25
N LEU A 64 -10.14 1.05 8.36
CA LEU A 64 -11.33 0.23 8.13
C LEU A 64 -11.71 -0.60 9.36
N GLU A 65 -10.75 -1.20 10.05
CA GLU A 65 -10.97 -1.92 11.30
C GLU A 65 -11.59 -1.02 12.37
N ALA A 66 -11.07 0.19 12.54
CA ALA A 66 -11.65 1.17 13.46
C ALA A 66 -13.08 1.57 13.07
N LYS A 67 -13.36 1.70 11.76
CA LYS A 67 -14.71 1.99 11.27
C LYS A 67 -15.69 0.84 11.50
N VAL A 68 -15.24 -0.41 11.34
CA VAL A 68 -16.05 -1.59 11.64
C VAL A 68 -16.38 -1.63 13.13
N ALA A 69 -15.40 -1.44 14.01
CA ALA A 69 -15.63 -1.40 15.45
C ALA A 69 -16.65 -0.32 15.85
N GLN A 70 -16.57 0.88 15.25
CA GLN A 70 -17.56 1.95 15.46
C GLN A 70 -18.97 1.55 15.01
N LEU A 71 -19.08 0.86 13.86
CA LEU A 71 -20.35 0.37 13.36
C LEU A 71 -20.94 -0.72 14.26
N ASP A 72 -20.12 -1.64 14.76
CA ASP A 72 -20.56 -2.69 15.67
C ASP A 72 -21.17 -2.09 16.94
N THR A 73 -20.52 -1.09 17.54
CA THR A 73 -21.09 -0.38 18.71
C THR A 73 -22.42 0.31 18.39
N LEU A 74 -22.52 0.99 17.24
CA LEU A 74 -23.76 1.64 16.83
C LEU A 74 -24.90 0.63 16.60
N VAL A 75 -24.58 -0.53 16.03
CA VAL A 75 -25.56 -1.61 15.82
C VAL A 75 -26.02 -2.17 17.16
N GLU A 76 -25.12 -2.43 18.11
CA GLU A 76 -25.46 -2.88 19.46
C GLU A 76 -26.40 -1.88 20.16
N GLU A 77 -26.09 -0.59 20.13
CA GLU A 77 -26.94 0.45 20.71
C GLU A 77 -28.34 0.50 20.06
N LEU A 78 -28.42 0.36 18.73
CA LEU A 78 -29.70 0.35 18.02
C LEU A 78 -30.52 -0.89 18.34
N VAL A 79 -29.89 -2.05 18.42
CA VAL A 79 -30.55 -3.31 18.81
C VAL A 79 -31.09 -3.19 20.23
N GLN A 80 -30.31 -2.64 21.16
CA GLN A 80 -30.75 -2.46 22.54
C GLN A 80 -31.95 -1.50 22.64
N LYS A 81 -31.93 -0.37 21.93
CA LYS A 81 -33.07 0.56 21.88
C LYS A 81 -34.33 -0.05 21.28
N LEU A 82 -34.19 -0.94 20.29
CA LEU A 82 -35.34 -1.64 19.71
C LEU A 82 -35.96 -2.60 20.74
N LEU A 83 -35.13 -3.35 21.47
CA LEU A 83 -35.59 -4.27 22.51
C LEU A 83 -36.29 -3.53 23.66
N GLU A 84 -35.72 -2.42 24.13
CA GLU A 84 -36.33 -1.56 25.15
C GLU A 84 -37.69 -1.04 24.68
N LYS A 85 -37.79 -0.62 23.43
CA LYS A 85 -39.05 -0.12 22.86
C LYS A 85 -40.11 -1.21 22.68
N GLU A 86 -39.73 -2.40 22.22
CA GLU A 86 -40.65 -3.54 22.11
C GLU A 86 -41.21 -3.94 23.48
N SER A 87 -40.38 -3.91 24.53
CA SER A 87 -40.84 -4.22 25.89
C SER A 87 -41.75 -3.14 26.49
N GLU A 88 -41.50 -1.86 26.23
CA GLU A 88 -42.42 -0.77 26.59
C GLU A 88 -43.78 -0.91 25.86
N GLU A 89 -43.78 -1.29 24.58
CA GLU A 89 -45.01 -1.50 23.81
C GLU A 89 -45.84 -2.70 24.35
N GLU A 90 -45.18 -3.80 24.74
CA GLU A 90 -45.84 -4.95 25.38
C GLU A 90 -46.49 -4.59 26.74
N GLU A 91 -45.82 -3.82 27.60
CA GLU A 91 -46.38 -3.39 28.88
C GLU A 91 -47.65 -2.53 28.71
N VAL A 92 -47.65 -1.63 27.72
CA VAL A 92 -48.80 -0.75 27.42
C VAL A 92 -50.01 -1.54 26.90
N GLU A 93 -49.80 -2.63 26.16
CA GLU A 93 -50.90 -3.49 25.70
C GLU A 93 -51.54 -4.30 26.84
N VAL A 94 -50.76 -4.74 27.83
CA VAL A 94 -51.26 -5.50 28.99
C VAL A 94 -52.15 -4.60 29.87
N ILE A 95 -51.69 -3.39 30.19
CA ILE A 95 -52.45 -2.43 31.01
C ILE A 95 -53.79 -2.07 30.35
N ASN A 96 -53.79 -1.83 29.03
CA ASN A 96 -55.01 -1.50 28.28
C ASN A 96 -56.03 -2.66 28.21
N LYS A 97 -55.59 -3.92 28.33
CA LYS A 97 -56.49 -5.09 28.40
C LYS A 97 -57.11 -5.25 29.78
N GLU A 98 -56.36 -4.96 30.85
CA GLU A 98 -56.85 -5.00 32.23
C GLU A 98 -57.85 -3.89 32.53
N GLU A 99 -57.69 -2.68 31.96
CA GLU A 99 -58.66 -1.57 32.15
C GLU A 99 -59.98 -1.74 31.40
N LYS A 100 -60.08 -2.69 30.46
CA LYS A 100 -61.30 -2.93 29.64
C LYS A 100 -62.10 -4.17 30.05
N SER A 101 -61.69 -4.92 31.07
CA SER A 101 -62.45 -6.05 31.65
C SER A 101 -63.17 -5.65 32.93
#